data_AF-A0A841C7N8-F1
#
_entry.id   AF-A0A841C7N8-F1
#
_cell.length_a   1.000
_cell.length_b   1.000
_cell.length_c   1.000
_cell.angle_alpha   90.00
_cell.angle_beta   90.00
_cell.angle_gamma   90.00
#
_symmetry.space_group_name_H-M   'P 1'
#
loop_
_entity.id
_entity.type
_entity.pdbx_description
1 polymer ?
#
loop_
_entity_poly.entity_id
_entity_poly.type
_entity_poly.pdbx_seq_one_letter_code
_entity_poly.pdbx_strand_id
1 'polypeptide(L)'
;MRGIVLACGNPQSPVITDGDRFEVRQVPSRPGKAEVDPVFPDLGDGRLIVHGTDADLNAVVLRLLRTERLADVAVGYVPVDPGSDVARVWGLPTDPGRALDLALSGDPDRVSLVRDDVGGVLLGLGSLGPVRGVGYADDTVVLRGQASRLEVTPDPDNGLGLLVSVIHKRLFTRKVTTTEGRAFQLGCLPVQVTLDGVAHPRPMGKWTWYRHTEDLRLVRGLQ
;
A
#
# COMPACT_ATOMS: atom_id res chain seq x y z
N MET A 1 -25.05 1.21 5.70
CA MET A 1 -23.79 0.84 6.39
C MET A 1 -23.17 2.14 6.91
N ARG A 2 -22.75 2.19 8.17
CA ARG A 2 -22.03 3.36 8.72
C ARG A 2 -20.52 3.16 8.51
N GLY A 3 -19.78 4.23 8.24
CA GLY A 3 -18.32 4.22 8.14
C GLY A 3 -17.67 5.21 9.08
N ILE A 4 -16.39 5.02 9.37
CA ILE A 4 -15.54 6.03 10.03
C ILE A 4 -14.47 6.44 9.03
N VAL A 5 -14.38 7.73 8.73
CA VAL A 5 -13.36 8.32 7.86
C VAL A 5 -12.24 8.87 8.75
N LEU A 6 -11.04 8.33 8.62
CA LEU A 6 -9.82 8.93 9.14
C LEU A 6 -9.30 9.93 8.12
N ALA A 7 -9.42 11.22 8.43
CA ALA A 7 -8.85 12.31 7.66
C ALA A 7 -7.42 12.57 8.16
N CYS A 8 -6.43 12.04 7.44
CA CYS A 8 -5.04 11.96 7.88
C CYS A 8 -4.22 13.18 7.45
N GLY A 9 -3.60 13.88 8.41
CA GLY A 9 -2.75 15.05 8.13
C GLY A 9 -3.53 16.33 7.81
N ASN A 10 -4.79 16.41 8.24
CA ASN A 10 -5.72 17.52 7.98
C ASN A 10 -5.97 17.83 6.48
N PRO A 11 -6.38 16.82 5.68
CA PRO A 11 -6.67 17.03 4.27
C PRO A 11 -8.00 17.77 4.11
N GLN A 12 -7.99 18.91 3.44
CA GLN A 12 -9.21 19.67 3.16
C GLN A 12 -9.95 19.07 1.97
N SER A 13 -11.19 18.62 2.18
CA SER A 13 -12.09 18.20 1.11
C SER A 13 -13.51 18.68 1.39
N PRO A 14 -14.15 19.46 0.49
CA PRO A 14 -15.52 19.94 0.69
C PRO A 14 -16.57 18.82 0.64
N VAL A 15 -16.21 17.64 0.14
CA VAL A 15 -17.11 16.48 -0.01
C VAL A 15 -17.06 15.55 1.21
N ILE A 16 -16.02 15.67 2.05
CA ILE A 16 -15.81 14.83 3.23
C ILE A 16 -16.08 15.69 4.47
N THR A 17 -17.36 15.80 4.78
CA THR A 17 -17.88 16.46 5.97
C THR A 17 -18.73 15.46 6.75
N ASP A 18 -18.85 15.66 8.07
CA ASP A 18 -19.71 14.81 8.89
C ASP A 18 -21.14 14.73 8.33
N GLY A 19 -21.69 13.52 8.28
CA GLY A 19 -23.03 13.29 7.79
C GLY A 19 -23.62 11.98 8.28
N ASP A 20 -24.85 11.69 7.90
CA ASP A 20 -25.61 10.54 8.45
C ASP A 20 -24.98 9.17 8.15
N ARG A 21 -24.12 9.09 7.12
CA ARG A 21 -23.51 7.85 6.62
C ARG A 21 -22.13 7.56 7.21
N PHE A 22 -21.40 8.57 7.66
CA PHE A 22 -20.06 8.39 8.20
C PHE A 22 -19.65 9.50 9.18
N GLU A 23 -18.83 9.12 10.14
CA GLU A 23 -18.16 10.03 11.08
C GLU A 23 -16.77 10.38 10.55
N VAL A 24 -16.37 11.64 10.57
CA VAL A 24 -15.03 12.09 10.20
C VAL A 24 -14.19 12.31 11.46
N ARG A 25 -13.07 11.59 11.57
CA ARG A 25 -12.06 11.79 12.63
C ARG A 25 -10.78 12.36 12.05
N GLN A 26 -10.43 13.55 12.49
CA GLN A 26 -9.16 14.19 12.15
C GLN A 26 -8.02 13.53 12.93
N VAL A 27 -7.01 13.04 12.22
CA VAL A 27 -5.83 12.39 12.81
C VAL A 27 -4.54 12.95 12.18
N PRO A 28 -3.39 12.91 12.87
CA PRO A 28 -2.10 13.23 12.26
C PRO A 28 -1.80 12.35 11.05
N SER A 29 -0.86 12.79 10.20
CA SER A 29 -0.34 11.94 9.13
C SER A 29 0.37 10.72 9.71
N ARG A 30 0.23 9.59 9.01
CA ARG A 30 0.69 8.25 9.39
C ARG A 30 0.23 7.90 10.82
N PRO A 31 -1.11 7.84 11.04
CA PRO A 31 -1.68 7.63 12.37
C PRO A 31 -1.19 6.32 12.98
N GLY A 32 -0.93 6.35 14.29
CA GLY A 32 -0.37 5.24 15.03
C GLY A 32 -1.41 4.53 15.89
N LYS A 33 -0.91 3.84 16.91
CA LYS A 33 -1.74 3.12 17.88
C LYS A 33 -2.78 4.02 18.55
N ALA A 34 -2.37 5.23 18.97
CA ALA A 34 -3.22 6.13 19.76
C ALA A 34 -4.42 6.66 18.96
N GLU A 35 -4.28 6.75 17.64
CA GLU A 35 -5.30 7.28 16.75
C GLU A 35 -6.19 6.16 16.18
N VAL A 36 -5.61 5.01 15.85
CA VAL A 36 -6.34 3.94 15.14
C VAL A 36 -7.05 2.97 16.10
N ASP A 37 -6.45 2.63 17.25
CA ASP A 37 -7.09 1.68 18.20
C ASP A 37 -8.47 2.12 18.71
N PRO A 38 -8.68 3.41 19.06
CA PRO A 38 -9.98 3.87 19.52
C PRO A 38 -11.09 3.78 18.47
N VAL A 39 -10.74 3.57 17.19
CA VAL A 39 -11.73 3.44 16.10
C VAL A 39 -12.42 2.08 16.14
N PHE A 40 -11.73 1.02 16.56
CA PHE A 40 -12.26 -0.34 16.43
C PHE A 40 -13.54 -0.60 17.24
N PRO A 41 -13.66 -0.16 18.50
CA PRO A 41 -14.91 -0.32 19.25
C PRO A 41 -16.09 0.43 18.62
N ASP A 42 -15.83 1.60 18.04
CA ASP A 42 -16.86 2.46 17.44
C ASP A 42 -17.26 2.01 16.04
N LEU A 43 -16.38 1.25 15.37
CA LEU A 43 -16.59 0.78 14.00
C LEU A 43 -17.76 -0.20 13.91
N GLY A 44 -17.91 -1.11 14.88
CA GLY A 44 -18.87 -2.23 14.80
C GLY A 44 -18.70 -3.01 13.48
N ASP A 45 -19.81 -3.24 12.77
CA ASP A 45 -19.82 -3.86 11.43
C ASP A 45 -19.57 -2.84 10.29
N GLY A 46 -19.09 -1.64 10.63
CA GLY A 46 -18.83 -0.55 9.71
C GLY A 46 -17.55 -0.71 8.90
N ARG A 47 -17.25 0.30 8.09
CA ARG A 47 -16.04 0.36 7.25
C ARG A 47 -15.08 1.45 7.72
N LEU A 48 -13.80 1.14 7.69
CA LEU A 48 -12.74 2.09 8.00
C LEU A 48 -12.28 2.74 6.69
N ILE A 49 -12.48 4.03 6.54
CA ILE A 49 -12.09 4.77 5.34
C ILE A 49 -10.89 5.63 5.67
N VAL A 50 -9.84 5.56 4.86
CA VAL A 50 -8.68 6.44 4.99
C VAL A 50 -8.75 7.51 3.90
N HIS A 51 -8.84 8.77 4.31
CA HIS A 51 -8.66 9.92 3.44
C HIS A 51 -7.28 10.50 3.68
N GLY A 52 -6.34 10.28 2.76
CA GLY A 52 -4.93 10.60 2.96
C GLY A 52 -4.01 10.11 1.84
N THR A 53 -2.71 10.14 2.12
CA THR A 53 -1.64 9.63 1.24
C THR A 53 -1.50 8.11 1.32
N ASP A 54 -0.74 7.51 0.40
CA ASP A 54 -0.40 6.08 0.45
C ASP A 54 0.25 5.69 1.79
N ALA A 55 1.07 6.59 2.36
CA ALA A 55 1.72 6.40 3.65
C ALA A 55 0.73 6.37 4.83
N ASP A 56 -0.37 7.14 4.74
CA ASP A 56 -1.41 7.17 5.76
C ASP A 56 -2.20 5.86 5.76
N LEU A 57 -2.58 5.38 4.57
CA LEU A 57 -3.21 4.07 4.42
C LEU A 57 -2.28 2.95 4.88
N ASN A 58 -0.99 3.00 4.54
CA ASN A 58 0.01 2.04 4.99
C ASN A 58 0.05 1.97 6.52
N ALA A 59 0.06 3.11 7.21
CA ALA A 59 0.07 3.15 8.68
C ALA A 59 -1.18 2.50 9.30
N VAL A 60 -2.36 2.76 8.74
CA VAL A 60 -3.62 2.16 9.18
C VAL A 60 -3.63 0.64 8.94
N VAL A 61 -3.27 0.19 7.74
CA VAL A 61 -3.23 -1.26 7.41
C VAL A 61 -2.17 -1.99 8.23
N LEU A 62 -1.01 -1.37 8.46
CA LEU A 62 0.01 -1.92 9.36
C LEU A 62 -0.53 -2.08 10.79
N ARG A 63 -1.39 -1.16 11.25
CA ARG A 63 -2.04 -1.30 12.55
C ARG A 63 -3.05 -2.45 12.55
N LEU A 64 -3.88 -2.58 11.52
CA LEU A 64 -4.82 -3.70 11.35
C LEU A 64 -4.11 -5.06 11.34
N LEU A 65 -2.98 -5.17 10.65
CA LEU A 65 -2.12 -6.35 10.67
C LEU A 65 -1.66 -6.66 12.10
N ARG A 66 -1.19 -5.66 12.84
CA ARG A 66 -0.68 -5.82 14.22
C ARG A 66 -1.76 -6.11 15.24
N THR A 67 -3.04 -5.92 14.91
CA THR A 67 -4.18 -6.19 15.78
C THR A 67 -5.02 -7.36 15.30
N GLU A 68 -4.56 -8.10 14.28
CA GLU A 68 -5.27 -9.26 13.71
C GLU A 68 -6.69 -8.87 13.27
N ARG A 69 -6.77 -7.85 12.39
CA ARG A 69 -8.04 -7.28 11.90
C ARG A 69 -8.15 -7.21 10.38
N LEU A 70 -7.18 -7.75 9.62
CA LEU A 70 -7.16 -7.66 8.16
C LEU A 70 -8.36 -8.36 7.51
N ALA A 71 -8.72 -9.57 7.99
CA ALA A 71 -9.87 -10.30 7.48
C ALA A 71 -11.23 -9.76 7.94
N ASP A 72 -11.29 -8.90 8.95
CA ASP A 72 -12.55 -8.44 9.54
C ASP A 72 -12.91 -7.03 9.10
N VAL A 73 -11.93 -6.12 9.03
CA VAL A 73 -12.17 -4.71 8.75
C VAL A 73 -12.07 -4.43 7.25
N ALA A 74 -13.19 -4.03 6.65
CA ALA A 74 -13.20 -3.51 5.29
C ALA A 74 -12.61 -2.09 5.26
N VAL A 75 -11.60 -1.89 4.43
CA VAL A 75 -10.85 -0.64 4.30
C VAL A 75 -11.20 0.07 3.00
N GLY A 76 -11.77 1.27 3.08
CA GLY A 76 -11.91 2.18 1.94
C GLY A 76 -10.75 3.16 1.86
N TYR A 77 -10.42 3.62 0.66
CA TYR A 77 -9.34 4.58 0.46
C TYR A 77 -9.79 5.75 -0.43
N VAL A 78 -9.58 6.97 0.05
CA VAL A 78 -9.79 8.22 -0.67
C VAL A 78 -8.43 8.91 -0.76
N PRO A 79 -7.71 8.78 -1.89
CA PRO A 79 -6.39 9.39 -2.04
C PRO A 79 -6.50 10.92 -2.12
N VAL A 80 -5.53 11.60 -1.51
CA VAL A 80 -5.35 13.07 -1.64
C VAL A 80 -4.45 13.46 -2.82
N ASP A 81 -3.75 12.48 -3.40
CA ASP A 81 -2.82 12.66 -4.51
C ASP A 81 -3.32 11.87 -5.74
N PRO A 82 -3.56 12.51 -6.90
CA PRO A 82 -3.92 11.80 -8.14
C PRO A 82 -2.81 10.86 -8.65
N GLY A 83 -1.57 11.01 -8.15
CA GLY A 83 -0.43 10.13 -8.42
C GLY A 83 -0.30 8.93 -7.48
N SER A 84 -1.27 8.67 -6.59
CA SER A 84 -1.26 7.54 -5.65
C SER A 84 -0.93 6.21 -6.34
N ASP A 85 0.15 5.56 -5.89
CA ASP A 85 0.58 4.26 -6.40
C ASP A 85 -0.38 3.16 -5.92
N VAL A 86 -0.91 3.28 -4.71
CA VAL A 86 -1.97 2.39 -4.20
C VAL A 86 -3.21 2.45 -5.10
N ALA A 87 -3.70 3.66 -5.39
CA ALA A 87 -4.88 3.83 -6.24
C ALA A 87 -4.64 3.26 -7.65
N ARG A 88 -3.44 3.49 -8.19
CA ARG A 88 -3.03 2.95 -9.50
C ARG A 88 -2.97 1.42 -9.51
N VAL A 89 -2.39 0.78 -8.50
CA VAL A 89 -2.29 -0.68 -8.41
C VAL A 89 -3.69 -1.30 -8.34
N TRP A 90 -4.57 -0.77 -7.49
CA TRP A 90 -5.88 -1.37 -7.23
C TRP A 90 -7.02 -0.85 -8.12
N GLY A 91 -6.72 0.04 -9.07
CA GLY A 91 -7.71 0.62 -9.98
C GLY A 91 -8.72 1.55 -9.29
N LEU A 92 -8.32 2.19 -8.19
CA LEU A 92 -9.20 3.07 -7.43
C LEU A 92 -9.30 4.45 -8.11
N PRO A 93 -10.48 5.10 -8.10
CA PRO A 93 -10.62 6.47 -8.55
C PRO A 93 -9.82 7.41 -7.64
N THR A 94 -9.27 8.48 -8.23
CA THR A 94 -8.55 9.54 -7.51
C THR A 94 -9.33 10.85 -7.41
N ASP A 95 -10.50 10.92 -8.07
CA ASP A 95 -11.47 11.99 -7.88
C ASP A 95 -12.13 11.83 -6.50
N PRO A 96 -12.05 12.82 -5.58
CA PRO A 96 -12.47 12.66 -4.19
C PRO A 96 -13.93 12.20 -4.01
N GLY A 97 -14.85 12.70 -4.83
CA GLY A 97 -16.26 12.31 -4.77
C GLY A 97 -16.47 10.85 -5.16
N ARG A 98 -15.95 10.44 -6.34
CA ARG A 98 -16.03 9.05 -6.79
C ARG A 98 -15.31 8.07 -5.87
N ALA A 99 -14.17 8.48 -5.32
CA ALA A 99 -13.42 7.67 -4.35
C ALA A 99 -14.17 7.51 -3.03
N LEU A 100 -14.80 8.57 -2.53
CA LEU A 100 -15.63 8.49 -1.33
C LEU A 100 -16.86 7.60 -1.56
N ASP A 101 -17.56 7.79 -2.67
CA ASP A 101 -18.72 6.95 -3.03
C ASP A 101 -18.33 5.48 -3.10
N LEU A 102 -17.20 5.17 -3.76
CA LEU A 102 -16.66 3.82 -3.81
C LEU A 102 -16.31 3.29 -2.42
N ALA A 103 -15.56 4.04 -1.62
CA ALA A 103 -15.12 3.65 -0.29
C ALA A 103 -16.29 3.35 0.66
N LEU A 104 -17.41 4.08 0.50
CA LEU A 104 -18.62 3.92 1.32
C LEU A 104 -19.52 2.78 0.86
N SER A 105 -19.63 2.55 -0.45
CA SER A 105 -20.69 1.70 -1.02
C SER A 105 -20.20 0.50 -1.82
N GLY A 106 -18.97 0.53 -2.33
CA GLY A 106 -18.42 -0.56 -3.14
C GLY A 106 -18.25 -1.84 -2.34
N ASP A 107 -18.19 -2.99 -3.00
CA ASP A 107 -17.92 -4.25 -2.32
C ASP A 107 -16.43 -4.39 -1.93
N PRO A 108 -16.13 -4.91 -0.72
CA PRO A 108 -14.77 -5.23 -0.31
C PRO A 108 -14.29 -6.49 -1.01
N ASP A 109 -13.13 -6.38 -1.64
CA ASP A 109 -12.38 -7.48 -2.24
C ASP A 109 -11.26 -7.93 -1.30
N ARG A 110 -10.78 -9.17 -1.45
CA ARG A 110 -9.60 -9.69 -0.75
C ARG A 110 -8.39 -9.48 -1.65
N VAL A 111 -7.55 -8.54 -1.28
CA VAL A 111 -6.36 -8.17 -2.07
C VAL A 111 -5.08 -8.62 -1.40
N SER A 112 -4.13 -9.05 -2.21
CA SER A 112 -2.81 -9.46 -1.73
C SER A 112 -2.12 -8.34 -0.95
N LEU A 113 -1.74 -8.64 0.30
CA LEU A 113 -0.94 -7.75 1.13
C LEU A 113 0.53 -8.17 1.04
N VAL A 114 1.43 -7.24 0.69
CA VAL A 114 2.87 -7.51 0.69
C VAL A 114 3.48 -7.06 2.02
N ARG A 115 4.41 -7.84 2.55
CA ARG A 115 5.18 -7.55 3.77
C ARG A 115 6.68 -7.49 3.47
N ASP A 116 7.42 -6.88 4.38
CA ASP A 116 8.87 -6.88 4.37
C ASP A 116 9.48 -7.59 5.60
N ASP A 117 10.80 -7.80 5.58
CA ASP A 117 11.56 -8.47 6.64
C ASP A 117 11.85 -7.59 7.86
N VAL A 118 11.51 -6.31 7.84
CA VAL A 118 11.60 -5.40 8.99
C VAL A 118 10.24 -5.18 9.68
N GLY A 119 9.21 -5.90 9.23
CA GLY A 119 7.89 -5.93 9.85
C GLY A 119 6.91 -4.88 9.33
N GLY A 120 7.21 -4.23 8.20
CA GLY A 120 6.32 -3.34 7.48
C GLY A 120 5.37 -4.05 6.52
N VAL A 121 4.57 -3.24 5.83
CA VAL A 121 3.65 -3.63 4.76
C VAL A 121 3.91 -2.76 3.54
N LEU A 122 3.50 -3.26 2.37
CA LEU A 122 3.54 -2.54 1.11
C LEU A 122 2.18 -2.68 0.40
N LEU A 123 1.57 -1.55 0.06
CA LEU A 123 0.24 -1.48 -0.54
C LEU A 123 0.24 -1.01 -1.98
N GLY A 124 1.22 -0.20 -2.37
CA GLY A 124 1.34 0.42 -3.69
C GLY A 124 2.70 0.13 -4.32
N LEU A 125 3.73 0.88 -3.91
CA LEU A 125 5.06 0.84 -4.56
C LEU A 125 6.21 0.80 -3.56
N GLY A 126 6.94 -0.31 -3.59
CA GLY A 126 8.26 -0.45 -3.01
C GLY A 126 9.29 -0.10 -4.06
N SER A 127 10.28 0.73 -3.73
CA SER A 127 11.32 1.06 -4.70
C SER A 127 12.68 1.33 -4.07
N LEU A 128 13.72 1.04 -4.84
CA LEU A 128 15.10 1.30 -4.50
C LEU A 128 15.92 1.54 -5.77
N GLY A 129 16.97 2.34 -5.68
CA GLY A 129 17.84 2.59 -6.83
C GLY A 129 18.67 3.87 -6.70
N PRO A 130 19.80 3.97 -7.42
CA PRO A 130 20.44 2.90 -8.21
C PRO A 130 20.93 1.74 -7.31
N VAL A 131 20.92 0.52 -7.84
CA VAL A 131 21.22 -0.69 -7.05
C VAL A 131 22.27 -1.55 -7.74
N ARG A 132 23.17 -2.14 -6.93
CA ARG A 132 24.10 -3.19 -7.36
C ARG A 132 23.98 -4.37 -6.41
N GLY A 133 23.60 -5.53 -6.91
CA GLY A 133 23.35 -6.70 -6.08
C GLY A 133 22.89 -7.94 -6.85
N VAL A 134 22.34 -8.88 -6.10
CA VAL A 134 21.69 -10.09 -6.62
C VAL A 134 20.31 -10.18 -5.98
N GLY A 135 19.29 -10.32 -6.83
CA GLY A 135 17.90 -10.42 -6.43
C GLY A 135 17.23 -11.65 -7.03
N TYR A 136 16.38 -12.29 -6.24
CA TYR A 136 15.59 -13.46 -6.62
C TYR A 136 14.11 -13.17 -6.40
N ALA A 137 13.26 -13.54 -7.35
CA ALA A 137 11.83 -13.69 -7.14
C ALA A 137 11.54 -15.21 -7.15
N ASP A 138 11.12 -15.75 -6.00
CA ASP A 138 11.07 -17.19 -5.75
C ASP A 138 12.39 -17.90 -6.17
N ASP A 139 12.37 -18.75 -7.20
CA ASP A 139 13.52 -19.46 -7.75
C ASP A 139 14.21 -18.73 -8.92
N THR A 140 13.62 -17.63 -9.39
CA THR A 140 14.06 -16.89 -10.58
C THR A 140 15.01 -15.76 -10.22
N VAL A 141 16.20 -15.75 -10.83
CA VAL A 141 17.15 -14.62 -10.71
C VAL A 141 16.62 -13.42 -11.49
N VAL A 142 16.12 -12.39 -10.78
CA VAL A 142 15.59 -11.17 -11.41
C VAL A 142 16.64 -10.07 -11.58
N LEU A 143 17.66 -10.05 -10.71
CA LEU A 143 18.77 -9.11 -10.80
C LEU A 143 20.09 -9.83 -10.53
N ARG A 144 21.08 -9.58 -11.39
CA ARG A 144 22.50 -9.90 -11.14
C ARG A 144 23.36 -8.78 -11.70
N GLY A 145 23.95 -7.96 -10.83
CA GLY A 145 24.75 -6.80 -11.21
C GLY A 145 24.04 -5.49 -10.90
N GLN A 146 23.96 -4.58 -11.86
CA GLN A 146 23.48 -3.21 -11.65
C GLN A 146 22.13 -2.96 -12.32
N ALA A 147 21.25 -2.23 -11.64
CA ALA A 147 20.04 -1.65 -12.21
C ALA A 147 19.88 -0.19 -11.78
N SER A 148 19.20 0.60 -12.61
CA SER A 148 18.93 2.01 -12.32
C SER A 148 17.85 2.17 -11.25
N ARG A 149 16.88 1.26 -11.24
CA ARG A 149 15.84 1.18 -10.21
C ARG A 149 15.30 -0.26 -10.16
N LEU A 150 14.87 -0.66 -8.98
CA LEU A 150 14.07 -1.85 -8.75
C LEU A 150 12.79 -1.41 -8.07
N GLU A 151 11.66 -1.90 -8.58
CA GLU A 151 10.32 -1.59 -8.10
C GLU A 151 9.61 -2.90 -7.78
N VAL A 152 8.82 -2.89 -6.71
CA VAL A 152 7.94 -3.99 -6.32
C VAL A 152 6.56 -3.43 -6.04
N THR A 153 5.53 -4.09 -6.55
CA THR A 153 4.12 -3.81 -6.21
C THR A 153 3.45 -5.09 -5.76
N PRO A 154 2.35 -5.03 -5.00
CA PRO A 154 1.41 -6.13 -4.96
C PRO A 154 0.94 -6.50 -6.37
N ASP A 155 0.52 -7.75 -6.53
CA ASP A 155 -0.11 -8.22 -7.75
C ASP A 155 -1.59 -7.79 -7.80
N PRO A 156 -1.98 -6.90 -8.72
CA PRO A 156 -3.33 -6.36 -8.79
C PRO A 156 -4.40 -7.40 -9.18
N ASP A 157 -3.98 -8.49 -9.83
CA ASP A 157 -4.83 -9.58 -10.31
C ASP A 157 -4.88 -10.74 -9.31
N ASN A 158 -4.33 -10.55 -8.10
CA ASN A 158 -4.25 -11.57 -7.05
C ASN A 158 -3.60 -12.89 -7.54
N GLY A 159 -2.58 -12.80 -8.40
CA GLY A 159 -1.75 -13.93 -8.80
C GLY A 159 -0.88 -14.47 -7.66
N LEU A 160 0.42 -14.63 -7.89
CA LEU A 160 1.35 -15.17 -6.91
C LEU A 160 1.56 -14.23 -5.71
N GLY A 161 1.43 -12.92 -5.91
CA GLY A 161 1.31 -11.95 -4.83
C GLY A 161 2.05 -10.63 -5.03
N LEU A 162 3.19 -10.64 -5.73
CA LEU A 162 3.94 -9.41 -6.03
C LEU A 162 4.55 -9.44 -7.43
N LEU A 163 4.75 -8.24 -7.99
CA LEU A 163 5.41 -8.01 -9.26
C LEU A 163 6.73 -7.27 -9.01
N VAL A 164 7.84 -7.85 -9.44
CA VAL A 164 9.19 -7.24 -9.36
C VAL A 164 9.58 -6.69 -10.71
N SER A 165 9.79 -5.39 -10.81
CA SER A 165 10.21 -4.70 -12.02
C SER A 165 11.64 -4.18 -11.90
N VAL A 166 12.54 -4.69 -12.75
CA VAL A 166 13.94 -4.26 -12.81
C VAL A 166 14.14 -3.31 -13.98
N ILE A 167 14.60 -2.10 -13.69
CA ILE A 167 14.69 -1.00 -14.63
C ILE A 167 16.15 -0.67 -14.92
N HIS A 168 16.53 -0.75 -16.20
CA HIS A 168 17.84 -0.35 -16.71
C HIS A 168 17.68 0.87 -17.63
N LYS A 169 18.20 2.03 -17.20
CA LYS A 169 18.32 3.21 -18.04
C LYS A 169 19.56 3.09 -18.94
N ARG A 170 19.38 3.36 -20.23
CA ARG A 170 20.42 3.54 -21.24
C ARG A 170 20.33 4.97 -21.78
N LEU A 171 21.34 5.44 -22.52
CA LEU A 171 21.42 6.85 -22.98
C LEU A 171 20.12 7.36 -23.66
N PHE A 172 19.39 6.50 -24.37
CA PHE A 172 18.16 6.86 -25.09
C PHE A 172 16.97 5.93 -24.84
N THR A 173 17.13 4.87 -24.04
CA THR A 173 16.09 3.86 -23.86
C THR A 173 16.00 3.40 -22.41
N ARG A 174 14.83 2.88 -22.04
CA ARG A 174 14.60 2.22 -20.74
C ARG A 174 14.19 0.78 -21.02
N LYS A 175 14.96 -0.19 -20.52
CA LYS A 175 14.54 -1.59 -20.48
C LYS A 175 13.91 -1.88 -19.12
N VAL A 176 12.68 -2.36 -19.11
CA VAL A 176 11.98 -2.85 -17.92
C VAL A 176 11.76 -4.34 -18.09
N THR A 177 12.00 -5.12 -17.05
CA THR A 177 11.69 -6.55 -17.02
C THR A 177 10.94 -6.82 -15.73
N THR A 178 9.74 -7.36 -15.87
CA THR A 178 8.85 -7.66 -14.75
C THR A 178 8.77 -9.16 -14.53
N THR A 179 8.81 -9.58 -13.28
CA THR A 179 8.71 -10.98 -12.87
C THR A 179 7.74 -11.08 -11.70
N GLU A 180 6.76 -11.96 -11.84
CA GLU A 180 5.80 -12.29 -10.79
C GLU A 180 6.43 -13.28 -9.80
N GLY A 181 6.04 -13.21 -8.53
CA GLY A 181 6.47 -14.17 -7.52
C GLY A 181 5.70 -14.03 -6.22
N ARG A 182 5.93 -14.96 -5.28
CA ARG A 182 5.39 -14.87 -3.91
C ARG A 182 6.33 -14.10 -2.99
N ALA A 183 7.63 -14.20 -3.24
CA ALA A 183 8.65 -13.50 -2.48
C ALA A 183 9.75 -12.96 -3.39
N PHE A 184 10.28 -11.81 -3.02
CA PHE A 184 11.46 -11.20 -3.62
C PHE A 184 12.51 -10.96 -2.53
N GLN A 185 13.73 -11.40 -2.77
CA GLN A 185 14.86 -11.22 -1.86
C GLN A 185 16.00 -10.53 -2.59
N LEU A 186 16.60 -9.51 -1.97
CA LEU A 186 17.72 -8.76 -2.50
C LEU A 186 18.88 -8.76 -1.50
N GLY A 187 20.08 -9.07 -1.99
CA GLY A 187 21.34 -8.69 -1.35
C GLY A 187 22.05 -7.67 -2.23
N CYS A 188 22.45 -6.51 -1.68
CA CYS A 188 23.01 -5.41 -2.45
C CYS A 188 24.00 -4.56 -1.63
N LEU A 189 24.70 -3.65 -2.33
CA LEU A 189 25.33 -2.53 -1.64
C LEU A 189 24.26 -1.66 -0.96
N PRO A 190 24.55 -1.00 0.18
CA PRO A 190 23.58 -0.21 0.91
C PRO A 190 22.85 0.80 0.01
N VAL A 191 21.53 0.71 -0.02
CA VAL A 191 20.66 1.57 -0.83
C VAL A 191 19.45 2.04 0.00
N GLN A 192 18.97 3.23 -0.30
CA GLN A 192 17.75 3.74 0.31
C GLN A 192 16.54 3.00 -0.26
N VAL A 193 15.74 2.38 0.62
CA VAL A 193 14.46 1.76 0.26
C VAL A 193 13.34 2.76 0.57
N THR A 194 12.36 2.85 -0.32
CA THR A 194 11.13 3.63 -0.15
C THR A 194 9.94 2.70 -0.25
N LEU A 195 9.00 2.79 0.69
CA LEU A 195 7.75 2.03 0.72
C LEU A 195 6.59 3.02 0.77
N ASP A 196 5.70 2.96 -0.22
CA ASP A 196 4.49 3.81 -0.27
C ASP A 196 4.79 5.29 0.00
N GLY A 197 5.84 5.79 -0.67
CA GLY A 197 6.33 7.17 -0.55
C GLY A 197 7.23 7.47 0.65
N VAL A 198 7.39 6.55 1.61
CA VAL A 198 8.21 6.75 2.82
C VAL A 198 9.56 6.07 2.70
N ALA A 199 10.64 6.86 2.78
CA ALA A 199 12.00 6.32 2.86
C ALA A 199 12.23 5.61 4.20
N HIS A 200 12.74 4.38 4.16
CA HIS A 200 13.23 3.68 5.35
C HIS A 200 14.33 4.51 6.04
N PRO A 201 14.40 4.62 7.37
CA PRO A 201 15.31 5.57 8.04
C PRO A 201 16.81 5.30 7.81
N ARG A 202 17.17 4.12 7.32
CA ARG A 202 18.56 3.72 7.07
C ARG A 202 18.70 3.06 5.70
N PRO A 203 19.81 3.28 4.98
CA PRO A 203 20.18 2.48 3.82
C PRO A 203 20.33 0.99 4.22
N MET A 204 19.91 0.11 3.32
CA MET A 204 19.85 -1.33 3.57
C MET A 204 20.70 -2.10 2.55
N GLY A 205 21.52 -3.03 3.03
CA GLY A 205 22.29 -3.95 2.17
C GLY A 205 21.55 -5.25 1.82
N LYS A 206 20.35 -5.41 2.35
CA LYS A 206 19.43 -6.48 2.01
C LYS A 206 17.99 -6.00 2.19
N TRP A 207 17.08 -6.56 1.42
CA TRP A 207 15.65 -6.30 1.61
C TRP A 207 14.85 -7.47 1.07
N THR A 208 13.77 -7.83 1.77
CA THR A 208 12.84 -8.86 1.31
C THR A 208 11.44 -8.28 1.23
N TRP A 209 10.71 -8.61 0.18
CA TRP A 209 9.26 -8.45 0.09
C TRP A 209 8.60 -9.81 -0.11
N TYR A 210 7.46 -10.07 0.50
CA TYR A 210 6.74 -11.33 0.33
C TYR A 210 5.23 -11.15 0.52
N ARG A 211 4.44 -11.96 -0.17
CA ARG A 211 2.99 -12.02 0.01
C ARG A 211 2.67 -12.50 1.42
N HIS A 212 1.84 -11.76 2.14
CA HIS A 212 1.32 -12.17 3.42
C HIS A 212 0.32 -13.33 3.27
N THR A 213 0.13 -14.10 4.34
CA THR A 213 -0.80 -15.23 4.35
C THR A 213 -2.26 -14.79 4.46
N GLU A 214 -2.51 -13.59 4.96
CA GLU A 214 -3.84 -13.00 5.09
C GLU A 214 -3.97 -11.81 4.13
N ASP A 215 -5.04 -11.83 3.34
CA ASP A 215 -5.34 -10.76 2.39
C ASP A 215 -6.00 -9.57 3.12
N LEU A 216 -5.76 -8.36 2.60
CA LEU A 216 -6.43 -7.14 3.05
C LEU A 216 -7.85 -7.10 2.45
N ARG A 217 -8.85 -6.74 3.25
CA ARG A 217 -10.19 -6.40 2.73
C ARG A 217 -10.23 -4.96 2.24
N LEU A 218 -9.93 -4.74 0.96
CA LEU A 218 -9.93 -3.42 0.33
C LEU A 218 -11.22 -3.18 -0.46
N VAL A 219 -11.85 -2.02 -0.28
CA VAL A 219 -13.03 -1.63 -1.05
C VAL A 219 -12.62 -1.20 -2.46
N ARG A 220 -12.98 -2.01 -3.46
CA ARG A 220 -12.64 -1.78 -4.88
C ARG A 220 -13.86 -1.65 -5.80
N GLY A 221 -15.03 -2.15 -5.36
CA GLY A 221 -16.25 -2.17 -6.18
C GLY A 221 -16.11 -3.10 -7.38
N LEU A 222 -16.17 -4.41 -7.12
CA LEU A 222 -16.18 -5.41 -8.18
C LEU A 222 -17.43 -5.20 -9.06
N GLN A 223 -17.23 -5.03 -10.36
CA GLN A 223 -18.27 -5.18 -11.38
C GLN A 223 -18.34 -6.64 -11.82
#